data_AF-A0A816QYV9-F1
#
_entry.id   AF-A0A816QYV9-F1
#
_cell.length_a   1.000
_cell.length_b   1.000
_cell.length_c   1.000
_cell.angle_alpha   90.00
_cell.angle_beta   90.00
_cell.angle_gamma   90.00
#
_symmetry.space_group_name_H-M   'P 1'
#
loop_
_entity.id
_entity.type
_entity.pdbx_description
1 polymer ?
#
loop_
_entity_poly.entity_id
_entity_poly.type
_entity_poly.pdbx_seq_one_letter_code
_entity_poly.pdbx_strand_id
1 'polypeptide(L)'
;MIRFKIEKTRSPQALFFGITTSNANLDQRLWSDPATIGWCGDNSIWVHGYHDDIKSQSVDDRFQFGDILQLTLNCDRNQIELYNERTDKTHIQCVDLKETPFPWHFLVGLFSNGDCVTIV
;
A
#
# COMPACT_ATOMS: atom_id res chain seq x y z
N MET A 1 -5.26 7.84 9.74
CA MET A 1 -5.51 8.07 8.31
C MET A 1 -4.47 9.05 7.80
N ILE A 2 -3.87 8.80 6.64
CA ILE A 2 -2.95 9.71 5.95
C ILE A 2 -3.34 9.74 4.47
N ARG A 3 -3.28 10.92 3.83
CA ARG A 3 -3.49 11.07 2.39
C ARG A 3 -2.16 11.31 1.70
N PHE A 4 -2.01 10.72 0.52
CA PHE A 4 -0.81 10.76 -0.29
C PHE A 4 -1.15 11.19 -1.70
N LYS A 5 -0.41 12.13 -2.26
CA LYS A 5 -0.52 12.53 -3.66
C LYS A 5 0.68 12.02 -4.46
N ILE A 6 0.42 11.34 -5.57
CA ILE A 6 1.45 10.88 -6.50
C ILE A 6 1.88 12.06 -7.38
N GLU A 7 3.01 12.68 -7.03
CA GLU A 7 3.54 13.87 -7.71
C GLU A 7 4.43 13.52 -8.90
N LYS A 8 5.10 12.37 -8.88
CA LYS A 8 5.94 11.94 -9.98
C LYS A 8 6.17 10.43 -9.92
N THR A 9 6.05 9.77 -11.06
CA THR A 9 6.50 8.38 -11.19
C THR A 9 6.71 8.03 -12.65
N ARG A 10 7.68 7.17 -12.95
CA ARG A 10 7.85 6.58 -14.29
C ARG A 10 7.03 5.32 -14.49
N SER A 11 6.66 4.68 -13.40
CA SER A 11 6.03 3.37 -13.37
C SER A 11 5.13 3.33 -12.14
N PRO A 12 3.91 3.89 -12.21
CA PRO A 12 2.98 3.91 -11.07
C PRO A 12 2.75 2.54 -10.45
N GLN A 13 2.82 1.48 -11.27
CA GLN A 13 2.80 0.07 -10.87
C GLN A 13 3.87 -0.32 -9.86
N ALA A 14 4.96 0.42 -9.78
CA ALA A 14 6.08 0.20 -8.86
C ALA A 14 6.02 1.13 -7.63
N LEU A 15 4.86 1.70 -7.33
CA LEU A 15 4.62 2.36 -6.04
C LEU A 15 3.92 1.39 -5.12
N PHE A 16 4.29 1.40 -3.83
CA PHE A 16 3.64 0.60 -2.80
C PHE A 16 3.07 1.48 -1.69
N PHE A 17 1.85 1.18 -1.25
CA PHE A 17 1.20 1.81 -0.10
C PHE A 17 0.63 0.76 0.82
N GLY A 18 1.00 0.79 2.10
CA GLY A 18 0.56 -0.20 3.06
C GLY A 18 1.08 0.03 4.46
N ILE A 19 1.19 -1.07 5.21
CA ILE A 19 1.73 -1.09 6.56
C ILE A 19 2.77 -2.17 6.75
N THR A 20 3.48 -2.04 7.85
CA THR A 20 4.26 -3.10 8.47
C THR A 20 4.31 -2.91 9.99
N THR A 21 4.93 -3.84 10.72
CA THR A 21 5.16 -3.71 12.17
C THR A 21 6.38 -2.86 12.48
N SER A 22 6.45 -2.23 13.65
CA SER A 22 7.58 -1.38 14.06
C SER A 22 8.92 -2.11 14.13
N ASN A 23 8.89 -3.43 14.28
CA ASN A 23 10.08 -4.27 14.38
C ASN A 23 10.50 -4.89 13.03
N ALA A 24 9.79 -4.55 11.94
CA ALA A 24 10.07 -5.08 10.62
C ALA A 24 11.46 -4.64 10.13
N ASN A 25 12.11 -5.52 9.37
CA ASN A 25 13.42 -5.22 8.81
C ASN A 25 13.27 -4.62 7.41
N LEU A 26 13.23 -3.29 7.35
CA LEU A 26 13.08 -2.53 6.10
C LEU A 26 14.32 -2.54 5.20
N ASP A 27 15.46 -3.05 5.67
CA ASP A 27 16.67 -3.20 4.84
C ASP A 27 16.55 -4.36 3.84
N GLN A 28 15.61 -5.28 4.07
CA GLN A 28 15.24 -6.31 3.10
C GLN A 28 14.24 -5.73 2.08
N ARG A 29 14.02 -6.46 0.98
CA ARG A 29 12.98 -6.08 0.01
C ARG A 29 11.65 -5.95 0.77
N LEU A 30 11.05 -4.75 0.78
CA LEU A 30 9.84 -4.43 1.56
C LEU A 30 8.74 -5.48 1.41
N TRP A 31 8.59 -6.02 0.20
CA TRP A 31 7.59 -7.01 -0.18
C TRP A 31 7.89 -8.45 0.27
N SER A 32 9.07 -8.75 0.81
CA SER A 32 9.39 -10.09 1.36
C SER A 32 9.23 -10.20 2.88
N ASP A 33 9.00 -9.08 3.58
CA ASP A 33 8.77 -9.12 5.02
C ASP A 33 7.36 -9.67 5.33
N PRO A 34 7.22 -10.74 6.15
CA PRO A 34 5.92 -11.30 6.51
C PRO A 34 4.99 -10.34 7.26
N ALA A 35 5.51 -9.28 7.87
CA ALA A 35 4.68 -8.28 8.51
C ALA A 35 4.12 -7.24 7.53
N THR A 36 4.60 -7.20 6.27
CA THR A 36 4.16 -6.22 5.28
C THR A 36 2.82 -6.59 4.65
N ILE A 37 1.91 -5.61 4.61
CA ILE A 37 0.60 -5.72 3.96
C ILE A 37 0.33 -4.42 3.19
N GLY A 38 -0.10 -4.50 1.93
CA GLY A 38 -0.48 -3.31 1.17
C GLY A 38 -0.72 -3.57 -0.31
N TRP A 39 -0.75 -2.49 -1.08
CA TRP A 39 -1.07 -2.51 -2.50
C TRP A 39 0.04 -1.89 -3.33
N CYS A 40 0.27 -2.45 -4.52
CA CYS A 40 1.04 -1.81 -5.56
C CYS A 40 0.15 -1.14 -6.61
N GLY A 41 0.72 -0.22 -7.38
CA GLY A 41 -0.06 0.53 -8.37
C GLY A 41 -0.51 -0.23 -9.61
N ASP A 42 -0.12 -1.49 -9.77
CA ASP A 42 -0.68 -2.41 -10.77
C ASP A 42 -1.94 -3.12 -10.28
N ASN A 43 -2.43 -2.76 -9.08
CA ASN A 43 -3.52 -3.40 -8.34
C ASN A 43 -3.17 -4.74 -7.70
N SER A 44 -1.89 -5.11 -7.66
CA SER A 44 -1.49 -6.26 -6.86
C SER A 44 -1.59 -5.95 -5.37
N ILE A 45 -1.88 -6.99 -4.59
CA ILE A 45 -1.86 -6.94 -3.14
C ILE A 45 -0.73 -7.81 -2.61
N TRP A 46 -0.03 -7.28 -1.62
CA TRP A 46 0.98 -8.00 -0.87
C TRP A 46 0.45 -8.24 0.53
N VAL A 47 0.45 -9.50 0.95
CA VAL A 47 0.06 -9.92 2.30
C VAL A 47 1.04 -10.99 2.76
N HIS A 48 1.76 -10.71 3.84
CA HIS A 48 2.68 -11.66 4.48
C HIS A 48 3.77 -12.22 3.56
N GLY A 49 4.36 -11.36 2.73
CA GLY A 49 5.39 -11.76 1.77
C GLY A 49 4.87 -12.49 0.53
N TYR A 50 3.56 -12.71 0.45
CA TYR A 50 2.90 -13.29 -0.72
C TYR A 50 2.24 -12.20 -1.56
N HIS A 51 2.39 -12.34 -2.87
CA HIS A 51 1.74 -11.51 -3.87
C HIS A 51 0.56 -12.28 -4.44
N ASP A 52 -0.62 -11.68 -4.36
CA ASP A 52 -1.78 -12.13 -5.14
C ASP A 52 -2.06 -11.10 -6.24
N ASP A 53 -2.06 -11.59 -7.48
CA ASP A 53 -2.59 -10.83 -8.59
C ASP A 53 -4.10 -10.74 -8.36
N ILE A 54 -4.63 -9.56 -8.05
CA ILE A 54 -6.07 -9.39 -8.01
C ILE A 54 -6.59 -9.47 -9.45
N LYS A 55 -6.83 -10.70 -9.93
CA LYS A 55 -7.25 -11.03 -11.31
C LYS A 55 -8.60 -10.39 -11.72
N SER A 56 -9.28 -9.71 -10.81
CA SER A 56 -10.62 -9.14 -11.01
C SER A 56 -10.69 -7.62 -11.04
N GLN A 57 -9.58 -6.87 -10.90
CA GLN A 57 -9.64 -5.40 -10.90
C GLN A 57 -9.45 -4.79 -12.28
N SER A 58 -10.26 -3.78 -12.59
CA SER A 58 -10.22 -3.07 -13.87
C SER A 58 -8.89 -2.33 -14.03
N VAL A 59 -8.40 -2.21 -15.27
CA VAL A 59 -7.21 -1.40 -15.60
C VAL A 59 -7.32 0.04 -15.05
N ASP A 60 -8.54 0.55 -14.95
CA ASP A 60 -8.85 1.89 -14.42
C ASP A 60 -8.48 2.09 -12.93
N ASP A 61 -8.31 1.00 -12.19
CA ASP A 61 -8.02 1.02 -10.74
C ASP A 61 -6.53 1.26 -10.45
N ARG A 62 -5.69 1.07 -11.48
CA ARG A 62 -4.24 1.28 -11.37
C ARG A 62 -3.92 2.70 -10.94
N PHE A 63 -2.86 2.85 -10.17
CA PHE A 63 -2.41 4.17 -9.74
C PHE A 63 -1.97 5.01 -10.94
N GLN A 64 -2.29 6.30 -10.90
CA GLN A 64 -1.90 7.24 -11.92
C GLN A 64 -1.24 8.47 -11.31
N PHE A 65 -0.51 9.21 -12.15
CA PHE A 65 0.00 10.52 -11.78
C PHE A 65 -1.16 11.43 -11.36
N GLY A 66 -1.00 12.14 -10.25
CA GLY A 66 -2.01 13.03 -9.71
C GLY A 66 -3.06 12.35 -8.83
N ASP A 67 -3.09 11.01 -8.75
CA ASP A 67 -3.99 10.30 -7.83
C ASP A 67 -3.70 10.72 -6.39
N ILE A 68 -4.78 10.90 -5.63
CA ILE A 68 -4.76 11.07 -4.19
C ILE A 68 -5.26 9.77 -3.57
N LEU A 69 -4.38 9.13 -2.81
CA LEU A 69 -4.62 7.87 -2.12
C LEU A 69 -4.74 8.12 -0.62
N GLN A 70 -5.82 7.67 0.00
CA GLN A 70 -6.04 7.74 1.43
C GLN A 70 -5.81 6.36 2.05
N LEU A 71 -4.82 6.24 2.91
CA LEU A 71 -4.53 5.04 3.68
C LEU A 71 -5.04 5.18 5.11
N THR A 72 -5.95 4.29 5.50
CA THR A 72 -6.59 4.28 6.81
C THR A 72 -6.21 3.01 7.57
N LEU A 73 -5.85 3.17 8.84
CA LEU A 73 -5.60 2.07 9.77
C LEU A 73 -6.77 2.00 10.73
N ASN A 74 -7.45 0.86 10.76
CA ASN A 74 -8.54 0.57 11.67
C ASN A 74 -8.09 -0.49 12.68
N CYS A 75 -7.47 -0.03 13.77
CA CYS A 75 -6.91 -0.91 14.80
C CYS A 75 -8.00 -1.69 15.55
N ASP A 76 -9.21 -1.14 15.70
CA ASP A 76 -10.32 -1.83 16.39
C ASP A 76 -10.83 -3.02 15.58
N ARG A 77 -10.78 -2.91 14.24
CA ARG A 77 -11.22 -3.96 13.31
C ARG A 77 -10.07 -4.80 12.74
N ASN A 78 -8.84 -4.51 13.13
CA ASN A 78 -7.62 -5.09 12.56
C ASN A 78 -7.60 -5.03 11.02
N GLN A 79 -7.82 -3.84 10.46
CA GLN A 79 -7.95 -3.64 9.01
C GLN A 79 -7.13 -2.44 8.53
N ILE A 80 -6.71 -2.52 7.27
CA ILE A 80 -6.22 -1.37 6.50
C ILE A 80 -7.11 -1.12 5.30
N GLU A 81 -7.25 0.15 4.94
CA GLU A 81 -8.10 0.58 3.83
C GLU A 81 -7.34 1.55 2.94
N LEU A 82 -7.36 1.33 1.63
CA LEU A 82 -6.80 2.22 0.63
C LEU A 82 -7.93 2.75 -0.27
N TYR A 83 -8.23 4.03 -0.13
CA TYR A 83 -9.21 4.73 -0.97
C TYR A 83 -8.51 5.56 -2.04
N ASN A 84 -8.96 5.49 -3.29
CA ASN A 84 -8.47 6.32 -4.39
C ASN A 84 -9.54 7.34 -4.80
N GLU A 85 -9.24 8.63 -4.62
CA GLU A 85 -10.19 9.74 -4.90
C GLU A 85 -10.58 9.83 -6.38
N ARG A 86 -9.72 9.39 -7.31
CA ARG A 86 -10.01 9.44 -8.75
C ARG A 86 -11.06 8.40 -9.15
N THR A 87 -10.96 7.19 -8.60
CA THR A 87 -11.81 6.05 -8.99
C THR A 87 -13.02 5.86 -8.07
N ASP A 88 -13.05 6.58 -6.94
CA ASP A 88 -14.02 6.42 -5.86
C ASP A 88 -14.13 4.97 -5.34
N LYS A 89 -12.98 4.27 -5.31
CA LYS A 89 -12.90 2.88 -4.85
C LYS A 89 -12.10 2.77 -3.57
N THR A 90 -12.58 1.89 -2.68
CA THR A 90 -11.91 1.52 -1.43
C THR A 90 -11.53 0.04 -1.49
N HIS A 91 -10.25 -0.24 -1.27
CA HIS A 91 -9.75 -1.60 -1.07
C HIS A 91 -9.53 -1.81 0.43
N ILE A 92 -10.06 -2.91 0.97
CA ILE A 92 -9.97 -3.23 2.39
C ILE A 92 -9.21 -4.55 2.54
N GLN A 93 -8.25 -4.58 3.46
CA GLN A 93 -7.51 -5.78 3.80
C GLN A 93 -7.55 -6.02 5.32
N CYS A 94 -7.96 -7.22 5.72
CA CYS A 94 -7.85 -7.68 7.10
C CYS A 94 -6.39 -8.01 7.42
N VAL A 95 -5.97 -7.68 8.64
CA VAL A 95 -4.62 -7.89 9.16
C VAL A 95 -4.63 -9.05 10.16
N ASP A 96 -3.84 -10.08 9.91
CA ASP A 96 -3.55 -11.09 10.92
C ASP A 96 -2.52 -10.54 11.91
N LEU A 97 -2.94 -10.32 13.15
CA LEU A 97 -2.08 -9.81 14.21
C LEU A 97 -0.97 -10.78 14.64
N LYS A 98 -1.06 -12.06 14.25
CA LYS A 98 0.02 -13.02 14.50
C LYS A 98 1.24 -12.75 13.61
N GLU A 99 0.99 -12.38 12.36
CA GLU A 99 2.01 -12.12 11.35
C GLU A 99 2.42 -10.63 11.33
N THR A 100 1.44 -9.73 11.49
CA THR A 100 1.65 -8.27 11.53
C THR A 100 1.18 -7.70 12.89
N PRO A 101 1.93 -7.91 13.97
CA PRO A 101 1.56 -7.41 15.29
C PRO A 101 1.73 -5.89 15.41
N PHE A 102 1.02 -5.30 16.38
CA PHE A 102 1.21 -3.91 16.76
C PHE A 102 2.60 -3.65 17.37
N PRO A 103 3.09 -2.38 17.31
CA PRO A 103 2.48 -1.24 16.65
C PRO A 103 2.73 -1.23 15.14
N TRP A 104 1.77 -0.71 14.38
CA TRP A 104 1.88 -0.59 12.93
C TRP A 104 2.47 0.75 12.50
N HIS A 105 3.26 0.72 11.43
CA HIS A 105 3.76 1.90 10.73
C HIS A 105 3.18 1.96 9.32
N PHE A 106 2.95 3.18 8.83
CA PHE A 106 2.70 3.41 7.41
C PHE A 106 3.97 3.13 6.62
N LEU A 107 3.82 2.44 5.50
CA LEU A 107 4.91 2.08 4.60
C LEU A 107 4.58 2.57 3.18
N VAL A 108 5.49 3.38 2.63
CA VAL A 108 5.44 3.86 1.25
C VAL A 108 6.70 3.41 0.53
N GLY A 109 6.55 2.61 -0.52
CA GLY A 109 7.67 2.14 -1.35
C GLY A 109 7.76 2.94 -2.65
N LEU A 110 8.92 3.55 -2.88
CA LEU A 110 9.24 4.28 -4.11
C LEU A 110 10.38 3.54 -4.83
N PHE A 111 10.06 2.77 -5.89
CA PHE A 111 11.03 1.83 -6.48
C PHE A 111 11.68 2.32 -7.78
N SER A 112 11.15 3.38 -8.41
CA SER A 112 11.75 3.97 -9.61
C SER A 112 12.48 5.28 -9.30
N ASN A 113 13.58 5.51 -10.02
CA ASN A 113 14.33 6.76 -9.89
C ASN A 113 13.45 7.97 -10.26
N GLY A 114 13.33 8.90 -9.31
CA GLY A 114 12.52 10.11 -9.44
C GLY A 114 11.06 9.94 -9.07
N ASP A 115 10.65 8.79 -8.51
CA ASP A 115 9.36 8.66 -7.85
C ASP A 115 9.23 9.66 -6.70
N CYS A 116 8.06 10.28 -6.58
CA CYS A 116 7.77 11.31 -5.59
C CYS A 116 6.31 11.22 -5.16
N VAL A 117 6.12 11.14 -3.85
CA VAL A 117 4.81 11.14 -3.20
C VAL A 117 4.85 12.19 -2.08
N THR A 118 3.79 12.98 -1.96
CA THR A 118 3.66 14.00 -0.91
C THR A 118 2.50 13.65 0.01
N ILE A 119 2.63 13.93 1.31
CA ILE A 119 1.53 13.82 2.27
C ILE A 119 0.69 15.10 2.19
N VAL A 120 -0.63 14.97 2.05
CA VAL A 120 -1.58 16.07 1.81
C VAL A 120 -2.78 16.09 2.74
#